data_AF-X0ZD32-F1
#
_entry.id   AF-X0ZD32-F1
#
_cell.length_a   1.000
_cell.length_b   1.000
_cell.length_c   1.000
_cell.angle_alpha   90.00
_cell.angle_beta   90.00
_cell.angle_gamma   90.00
#
_symmetry.space_group_name_H-M   'P 1'
#
loop_
_entity.id
_entity.type
_entity.pdbx_description
1 polymer ?
#
loop_
_entity_poly.entity_id
_entity_poly.type
_entity_poly.pdbx_seq_one_letter_code
_entity_poly.pdbx_strand_id
1 'polypeptide(L)'
;MVKLLEGRRILYATPTQEQIGKFWWEVTTALKPAFEAGIYRKNETEKYIVPCHGDSEARIKAKTAWNANTLRGDFADLLILDEYQLMDPEVWSLVGAPMLLDNDGDVVFIYTSEQRAVHATQMYKKAEKLMNEALERGEKPRWEVFHFTSPTSAVPPTTIPVSPETPPCGSTPTAI
;
A
#
# COMPACT_ATOMS: atom_id res chain seq x y z
N MET A 1 -2.12 9.38 -1.34
CA MET A 1 -2.67 10.74 -1.65
C MET A 1 -1.99 11.37 -2.87
N VAL A 2 -0.65 11.27 -3.04
CA VAL A 2 0.07 11.73 -4.24
C VAL A 2 -0.40 11.05 -5.54
N LYS A 3 -0.62 9.73 -5.54
CA LYS A 3 -1.08 8.97 -6.73
C LYS A 3 -2.48 9.35 -7.23
N LEU A 4 -3.36 9.91 -6.40
CA LEU A 4 -4.69 10.36 -6.84
C LEU A 4 -4.58 11.63 -7.70
N LEU A 5 -3.61 12.49 -7.39
CA LEU A 5 -3.32 13.71 -8.17
C LEU A 5 -2.68 13.40 -9.52
N GLU A 6 -2.07 12.21 -9.66
CA GLU A 6 -1.53 11.70 -10.93
C GLU A 6 -2.59 11.08 -11.85
N GLY A 7 -3.87 11.08 -11.44
CA GLY A 7 -4.95 10.50 -12.25
C GLY A 7 -5.15 8.99 -12.05
N ARG A 8 -4.46 8.36 -11.08
CA ARG A 8 -4.50 6.90 -10.91
C ARG A 8 -5.78 6.41 -10.22
N ARG A 9 -6.21 5.22 -10.60
CA ARG A 9 -7.31 4.45 -10.02
C ARG A 9 -6.79 3.59 -8.88
N ILE A 10 -7.18 3.94 -7.66
CA ILE A 10 -6.81 3.24 -6.43
C ILE A 10 -7.98 2.35 -6.02
N LEU A 11 -7.71 1.05 -5.88
CA LEU A 11 -8.67 0.08 -5.37
C LEU A 11 -8.16 -0.49 -4.06
N TYR A 12 -8.88 -0.20 -2.98
CA TYR A 12 -8.67 -0.83 -1.68
C TYR A 12 -9.62 -2.02 -1.55
N ALA A 13 -9.06 -3.17 -1.20
CA ALA A 13 -9.80 -4.39 -1.03
C ALA A 13 -9.49 -5.07 0.30
N THR A 14 -10.53 -5.55 0.97
CA THR A 14 -10.44 -6.16 2.31
C THR A 14 -11.48 -7.29 2.40
N PRO A 15 -11.28 -8.32 3.23
CA PRO A 15 -12.17 -9.49 3.24
C PRO A 15 -13.59 -9.17 3.72
N THR A 16 -13.77 -8.21 4.63
CA THR A 16 -15.08 -7.94 5.27
C THR A 16 -15.66 -6.56 4.96
N GLN A 17 -16.99 -6.46 4.97
CA GLN A 17 -17.69 -5.18 4.78
C GLN A 17 -17.47 -4.20 5.94
N GLU A 18 -17.25 -4.71 7.16
CA GLU A 18 -17.00 -3.88 8.34
C GLU A 18 -15.68 -3.10 8.21
N GLN A 19 -14.62 -3.75 7.72
CA GLN A 19 -13.34 -3.11 7.43
C GLN A 19 -13.47 -2.02 6.35
N ILE A 20 -14.28 -2.26 5.31
CA ILE A 20 -14.60 -1.22 4.33
C ILE A 20 -15.25 -0.03 5.03
N GLY A 21 -16.19 -0.27 5.94
CA GLY A 21 -16.84 0.79 6.70
C GLY A 21 -15.84 1.65 7.47
N LYS A 22 -14.89 1.00 8.17
CA LYS A 22 -13.83 1.69 8.91
C LYS A 22 -12.90 2.49 8.00
N PHE A 23 -12.34 1.84 6.96
CA PHE A 23 -11.49 2.49 5.97
C PHE A 23 -12.22 3.69 5.32
N TRP A 24 -13.47 3.50 4.94
CA TRP A 24 -14.29 4.54 4.32
C TRP A 24 -14.51 5.73 5.26
N TRP A 25 -14.79 5.47 6.54
CA TRP A 25 -14.92 6.52 7.53
C TRP A 25 -13.62 7.31 7.72
N GLU A 26 -12.47 6.63 7.81
CA GLU A 26 -11.16 7.27 7.93
C GLU A 26 -10.83 8.12 6.70
N VAL A 27 -10.99 7.57 5.50
CA VAL A 27 -10.71 8.27 4.23
C VAL A 27 -11.63 9.46 4.03
N THR A 28 -12.92 9.31 4.29
CA THR A 28 -13.87 10.43 4.11
C THR A 28 -13.69 11.52 5.16
N THR A 29 -13.26 11.17 6.37
CA THR A 29 -12.90 12.13 7.40
C THR A 29 -11.63 12.90 7.03
N ALA A 30 -10.59 12.19 6.57
CA ALA A 30 -9.35 12.81 6.14
C ALA A 30 -9.54 13.73 4.91
N LEU A 31 -10.45 13.37 3.99
CA LEU A 31 -10.74 14.14 2.78
C LEU A 31 -11.88 15.17 2.97
N LYS A 32 -12.40 15.35 4.18
CA LYS A 32 -13.50 16.28 4.46
C LYS A 32 -13.24 17.70 3.93
N PRO A 33 -12.07 18.34 4.15
CA PRO A 33 -11.80 19.66 3.61
C PRO A 33 -11.84 19.70 2.07
N ALA A 34 -11.45 18.62 1.41
CA ALA A 34 -11.43 18.54 -0.05
C ALA A 34 -12.83 18.34 -0.65
N PHE A 35 -13.74 17.67 0.08
CA PHE A 35 -15.15 17.62 -0.28
C PHE A 35 -15.84 18.98 -0.09
N GLU A 36 -15.55 19.67 1.01
CA GLU A 36 -16.09 21.01 1.29
C GLU A 36 -15.61 22.04 0.27
N ALA A 37 -14.36 21.92 -0.19
CA ALA A 37 -13.80 22.72 -1.28
C ALA A 37 -14.34 22.33 -2.68
N GLY A 38 -15.18 21.30 -2.79
CA GLY A 38 -15.76 20.85 -4.06
C GLY A 38 -14.76 20.17 -5.01
N ILE A 39 -13.59 19.76 -4.53
CA ILE A 39 -12.53 19.15 -5.36
C ILE A 39 -12.88 17.70 -5.72
N TYR A 40 -13.46 16.98 -4.76
CA TYR A 40 -13.87 15.58 -4.94
C TYR A 40 -15.36 15.41 -4.62
N ARG A 41 -15.96 14.41 -5.26
CA ARG A 41 -17.30 13.89 -4.93
C ARG A 41 -17.19 12.44 -4.50
N LYS A 42 -18.11 12.00 -3.66
CA LYS A 42 -18.17 10.64 -3.13
C LYS A 42 -19.52 10.00 -3.42
N ASN A 43 -19.51 8.68 -3.58
CA ASN A 43 -20.69 7.84 -3.59
C ASN A 43 -20.66 6.94 -2.35
N GLU A 44 -21.63 7.15 -1.46
CA GLU A 44 -21.71 6.42 -0.19
C GLU A 44 -22.18 4.96 -0.36
N THR A 45 -22.90 4.65 -1.44
CA THR A 45 -23.42 3.30 -1.70
C THR A 45 -22.35 2.42 -2.31
N GLU A 46 -21.70 2.89 -3.37
CA GLU A 46 -20.66 2.14 -4.09
C GLU A 46 -19.26 2.35 -3.53
N LYS A 47 -19.11 3.19 -2.50
CA LYS A 47 -17.87 3.47 -1.77
C LYS A 47 -16.72 3.87 -2.69
N TYR A 48 -16.97 4.86 -3.54
CA TYR A 48 -15.94 5.48 -4.37
C TYR A 48 -15.89 7.00 -4.23
N ILE A 49 -14.70 7.55 -4.46
CA ILE A 49 -14.38 8.99 -4.50
C ILE A 49 -13.77 9.29 -5.85
N VAL A 50 -14.24 10.33 -6.51
CA VAL A 50 -13.73 10.80 -7.82
C VAL A 50 -13.57 12.32 -7.81
N PRO A 51 -12.67 12.90 -8.62
CA PRO A 51 -12.60 14.34 -8.83
C PRO A 51 -13.93 14.90 -9.36
N CYS A 52 -14.26 16.13 -8.96
CA CYS A 52 -15.41 16.87 -9.50
C CYS A 52 -15.11 17.52 -10.85
N HIS A 53 -13.83 17.84 -11.10
CA HIS A 53 -13.39 18.61 -12.25
C HIS A 53 -12.25 17.88 -12.98
N GLY A 54 -12.26 17.96 -14.32
CA GLY A 54 -11.27 17.35 -15.21
C GLY A 54 -11.71 16.00 -15.77
N ASP A 55 -11.17 15.65 -16.94
CA ASP A 55 -11.40 14.37 -17.63
C ASP A 55 -10.50 13.26 -17.09
N SER A 56 -10.34 13.19 -15.77
CA SER A 56 -9.49 12.20 -15.13
C SER A 56 -10.30 10.97 -14.69
N GLU A 57 -9.83 9.78 -15.04
CA GLU A 57 -10.37 8.52 -14.51
C GLU A 57 -9.96 8.25 -13.05
N ALA A 58 -9.29 9.19 -12.38
CA ALA A 58 -8.85 9.05 -11.01
C ALA A 58 -10.01 8.66 -10.09
N ARG A 59 -9.79 7.61 -9.30
CA ARG A 59 -10.79 7.18 -8.32
C ARG A 59 -10.13 6.51 -7.13
N ILE A 60 -10.72 6.68 -5.96
CA ILE A 60 -10.49 5.78 -4.82
C ILE A 60 -11.75 4.95 -4.67
N LYS A 61 -11.64 3.63 -4.71
CA LYS A 61 -12.77 2.73 -4.49
C LYS A 61 -12.41 1.71 -3.41
N ALA A 62 -13.37 1.41 -2.54
CA ALA A 62 -13.25 0.34 -1.55
C ALA A 62 -14.20 -0.80 -1.89
N LYS A 63 -13.72 -2.05 -1.87
CA LYS A 63 -14.52 -3.24 -2.23
C LYS A 63 -14.17 -4.45 -1.38
N THR A 64 -15.12 -5.38 -1.24
CA THR A 64 -14.83 -6.64 -0.54
C THR A 64 -14.09 -7.60 -1.47
N ALA A 65 -13.07 -8.25 -0.92
CA ALA A 65 -12.30 -9.32 -1.57
C ALA A 65 -12.64 -10.70 -0.97
N TRP A 66 -13.89 -10.87 -0.53
CA TRP A 66 -14.35 -12.12 0.07
C TRP A 66 -14.20 -13.32 -0.89
N ASN A 67 -14.38 -13.10 -2.19
CA ASN A 67 -14.05 -14.09 -3.22
C ASN A 67 -13.41 -13.39 -4.43
N ALA A 68 -12.70 -14.16 -5.28
CA ALA A 68 -12.06 -13.59 -6.46
C ALA A 68 -13.06 -12.89 -7.41
N ASN A 69 -14.29 -13.40 -7.50
CA ASN A 69 -15.30 -12.86 -8.40
C ASN A 69 -15.80 -11.47 -8.00
N THR A 70 -15.78 -11.09 -6.71
CA THR A 70 -16.18 -9.74 -6.30
C THR A 70 -15.19 -8.69 -6.79
N LEU A 71 -13.90 -9.03 -6.91
CA LEU A 71 -12.89 -8.13 -7.47
C LEU A 71 -12.85 -8.11 -9.01
N ARG A 72 -13.44 -9.12 -9.66
CA ARG A 72 -13.42 -9.25 -11.13
C ARG A 72 -14.13 -8.08 -11.81
N GLY A 73 -13.55 -7.62 -12.92
CA GLY A 73 -14.13 -6.58 -13.77
C GLY A 73 -13.91 -5.15 -13.25
N ASP A 74 -13.19 -4.98 -12.14
CA ASP A 74 -12.69 -3.66 -11.74
C ASP A 74 -11.32 -3.39 -12.39
N PHE A 75 -10.95 -2.11 -12.41
CA PHE A 75 -9.67 -1.63 -12.95
C PHE A 75 -8.97 -0.76 -11.91
N ALA A 76 -7.69 -1.02 -11.65
CA ALA A 76 -6.91 -0.29 -10.68
C ALA A 76 -5.48 -0.14 -11.19
N ASP A 77 -4.90 1.05 -11.06
CA ASP A 77 -3.46 1.28 -11.29
C ASP A 77 -2.68 1.13 -9.96
N LEU A 78 -3.39 1.15 -8.83
CA LEU A 78 -2.88 0.72 -7.53
C LEU A 78 -3.92 -0.16 -6.84
N LEU A 79 -3.56 -1.42 -6.60
CA LEU A 79 -4.37 -2.37 -5.83
C LEU A 79 -3.81 -2.53 -4.42
N ILE A 80 -4.62 -2.31 -3.41
CA ILE A 80 -4.25 -2.54 -2.01
C ILE A 80 -5.08 -3.72 -1.52
N LEU A 81 -4.43 -4.82 -1.16
CA LEU A 81 -5.05 -6.00 -0.58
C LEU A 81 -4.75 -6.02 0.91
N ASP A 82 -5.73 -5.61 1.70
CA ASP A 82 -5.66 -5.60 3.15
C ASP A 82 -6.20 -6.89 3.74
N GLU A 83 -5.55 -7.35 4.79
CA GLU A 83 -5.71 -8.68 5.36
C GLU A 83 -5.67 -9.80 4.31
N TYR A 84 -4.68 -9.76 3.42
CA TYR A 84 -4.51 -10.74 2.33
C TYR A 84 -4.45 -12.20 2.84
N GLN A 85 -4.06 -12.41 4.10
CA GLN A 85 -4.05 -13.72 4.76
C GLN A 85 -5.44 -14.37 4.88
N LEU A 86 -6.51 -13.56 4.92
CA LEU A 86 -7.89 -14.03 5.03
C LEU A 86 -8.61 -14.08 3.67
N MET A 87 -7.99 -13.55 2.61
CA MET A 87 -8.54 -13.60 1.27
C MET A 87 -8.35 -14.98 0.63
N ASP A 88 -9.16 -15.25 -0.39
CA ASP A 88 -8.98 -16.42 -1.25
C ASP A 88 -7.57 -16.42 -1.89
N PRO A 89 -6.81 -17.53 -1.83
CA PRO A 89 -5.49 -17.63 -2.46
C PRO A 89 -5.47 -17.27 -3.95
N GLU A 90 -6.59 -17.48 -4.64
CA GLU A 90 -6.74 -17.24 -6.08
C GLU A 90 -7.06 -15.77 -6.41
N VAL A 91 -7.40 -14.91 -5.43
CA VAL A 91 -7.68 -13.48 -5.65
C VAL A 91 -6.56 -12.79 -6.42
N TRP A 92 -5.31 -13.07 -6.05
CA TRP A 92 -4.15 -12.48 -6.70
C TRP A 92 -3.97 -13.04 -8.11
N SER A 93 -3.87 -14.36 -8.25
CA SER A 93 -3.51 -15.00 -9.51
C SER A 93 -4.59 -14.88 -10.59
N LEU A 94 -5.87 -14.94 -10.22
CA LEU A 94 -6.99 -14.93 -11.19
C LEU A 94 -7.53 -13.53 -11.50
N VAL A 95 -7.30 -12.56 -10.62
CA VAL A 95 -7.96 -11.24 -10.72
C VAL A 95 -7.00 -10.08 -10.50
N GLY A 96 -6.26 -10.06 -9.39
CA GLY A 96 -5.34 -8.96 -9.08
C GLY A 96 -4.22 -8.79 -10.10
N ALA A 97 -3.50 -9.87 -10.42
CA ALA A 97 -2.41 -9.84 -11.39
C ALA A 97 -2.87 -9.51 -12.82
N PRO A 98 -3.93 -10.13 -13.37
CA PRO A 98 -4.47 -9.73 -14.67
C PRO A 98 -4.94 -8.27 -14.72
N MET A 99 -5.56 -7.77 -13.64
CA MET A 99 -6.05 -6.39 -13.56
C MET A 99 -4.93 -5.35 -13.66
N LEU A 100 -3.75 -5.66 -13.12
CA LEU A 100 -2.59 -4.76 -13.11
C LEU A 100 -1.65 -4.95 -14.31
N LEU A 101 -1.81 -6.04 -15.06
CA LEU A 101 -0.95 -6.34 -16.19
C LEU A 101 -1.13 -5.33 -17.32
N ASP A 102 -2.37 -4.87 -17.54
CA ASP A 102 -2.73 -3.99 -18.64
C ASP A 102 -2.23 -2.54 -18.47
N ASN A 103 -1.92 -2.12 -17.23
CA ASN A 103 -1.61 -0.73 -16.89
C ASN A 103 -0.28 -0.53 -16.15
N ASP A 104 0.57 -1.56 -16.11
CA ASP A 104 1.82 -1.57 -15.31
C ASP A 104 1.57 -1.11 -13.86
N GLY A 105 0.48 -1.61 -13.29
CA GLY A 105 -0.03 -1.18 -12.00
C GLY A 105 0.76 -1.73 -10.82
N ASP A 106 0.70 -1.00 -9.70
CA ASP A 106 1.33 -1.39 -8.45
C ASP A 106 0.34 -2.18 -7.57
N VAL A 107 0.86 -3.11 -6.77
CA VAL A 107 0.10 -3.81 -5.74
C VAL A 107 0.77 -3.67 -4.38
N VAL A 108 -0.03 -3.52 -3.33
CA VAL A 108 0.42 -3.57 -1.94
C VAL A 108 -0.34 -4.69 -1.24
N PHE A 109 0.41 -5.66 -0.71
CA PHE A 109 -0.14 -6.73 0.13
C PHE A 109 0.10 -6.37 1.59
N ILE A 110 -0.97 -6.28 2.37
CA ILE A 110 -0.91 -6.04 3.82
C ILE A 110 -1.53 -7.25 4.48
N TYR A 111 -0.81 -7.85 5.42
CA TYR A 111 -1.30 -9.01 6.13
C TYR A 111 -0.57 -9.20 7.46
N THR A 112 -1.24 -9.86 8.40
CA THR A 112 -0.61 -10.30 9.65
C THR A 112 -0.23 -11.77 9.50
N SER A 113 0.97 -12.14 9.94
CA SER A 113 1.40 -13.55 9.89
C SER A 113 0.52 -14.41 10.78
N GLU A 114 -0.36 -15.20 10.18
CA GLU A 114 -1.20 -16.17 10.86
C GLU A 114 -0.83 -17.58 10.38
N GLN A 115 -0.77 -18.56 11.29
CA GLN A 115 -0.29 -19.91 10.97
C GLN A 115 -1.09 -20.63 9.88
N ARG A 116 -2.36 -20.23 9.67
CA ARG A 116 -3.28 -20.87 8.71
C ARG A 116 -3.20 -20.27 7.30
N ALA A 117 -2.57 -19.11 7.14
CA ALA A 117 -2.52 -18.42 5.86
C ALA A 117 -1.25 -18.76 5.06
N VAL A 118 -1.27 -19.97 4.50
CA VAL A 118 -0.12 -20.52 3.76
C VAL A 118 0.18 -19.70 2.50
N HIS A 119 -0.83 -19.23 1.78
CA HIS A 119 -0.64 -18.47 0.53
C HIS A 119 0.03 -17.13 0.76
N ALA A 120 -0.39 -16.38 1.80
CA ALA A 120 0.24 -15.10 2.14
C ALA A 120 1.71 -15.29 2.56
N THR A 121 1.99 -16.34 3.34
CA THR A 121 3.35 -16.69 3.75
C THR A 121 4.23 -17.09 2.56
N GLN A 122 3.69 -17.88 1.63
CA GLN A 122 4.39 -18.26 0.39
C GLN A 122 4.66 -17.04 -0.50
N MET A 123 3.70 -16.13 -0.60
CA MET A 123 3.83 -14.90 -1.37
C MET A 123 4.96 -14.02 -0.82
N TYR A 124 5.04 -13.85 0.50
CA TYR A 124 6.14 -13.13 1.16
C TYR A 124 7.50 -13.76 0.88
N LYS A 125 7.64 -15.07 1.10
CA LYS A 125 8.92 -15.76 0.86
C LYS A 125 9.37 -15.64 -0.60
N LYS A 126 8.41 -15.70 -1.52
CA LYS A 126 8.67 -15.50 -2.95
C LYS A 126 9.11 -14.07 -3.24
N ALA A 127 8.42 -13.08 -2.69
CA ALA A 127 8.75 -11.66 -2.86
C ALA A 127 10.14 -11.33 -2.29
N GLU A 128 10.45 -11.83 -1.09
CA GLU A 128 11.74 -11.64 -0.42
C GLU A 128 12.89 -12.25 -1.22
N LYS A 129 12.70 -13.47 -1.73
CA LYS A 129 13.67 -14.12 -2.61
C LYS A 129 13.91 -13.30 -3.89
N LEU A 130 12.86 -12.88 -4.57
CA LEU A 130 12.98 -12.11 -5.82
C LEU A 130 13.60 -10.73 -5.60
N MET A 131 13.31 -10.09 -4.46
CA MET A 131 13.94 -8.84 -4.05
C MET A 131 15.46 -9.04 -3.88
N ASN A 132 15.88 -10.03 -3.09
CA ASN A 132 17.29 -10.32 -2.84
C ASN A 132 18.05 -10.66 -4.13
N GLU A 133 17.47 -11.50 -5.00
CA GLU A 133 18.08 -11.85 -6.29
C GLU A 133 18.27 -10.64 -7.22
N ALA A 134 17.34 -9.68 -7.22
CA ALA A 134 17.50 -8.45 -8.01
C ALA A 134 18.59 -7.54 -7.43
N LEU A 135 18.66 -7.43 -6.10
CA LEU A 135 19.71 -6.66 -5.42
C LEU A 135 21.10 -7.26 -5.66
N GLU A 136 21.24 -8.58 -5.64
CA GLU A 136 22.50 -9.28 -5.97
C GLU A 136 22.96 -9.01 -7.41
N ARG A 137 22.02 -8.83 -8.35
CA ARG A 137 22.31 -8.45 -9.74
C ARG A 137 22.54 -6.94 -9.94
N GLY A 138 22.38 -6.13 -8.90
CA GLY A 138 22.45 -4.67 -9.00
C GLY A 138 21.27 -4.04 -9.76
N GLU A 139 20.16 -4.77 -9.89
CA GLU A 139 18.93 -4.33 -10.56
C GLU A 139 17.96 -3.70 -9.55
N LYS A 140 17.07 -2.84 -10.04
CA LYS A 140 15.95 -2.35 -9.23
C LYS A 140 14.99 -3.52 -8.96
N PRO A 141 14.71 -3.88 -7.69
CA PRO A 141 13.82 -4.98 -7.40
C PRO A 141 12.37 -4.65 -7.79
N ARG A 142 11.66 -5.64 -8.34
CA ARG A 142 10.21 -5.54 -8.62
C ARG A 142 9.36 -5.72 -7.36
N TRP A 143 9.91 -6.41 -6.36
CA TRP A 143 9.27 -6.69 -5.08
C TRP A 143 10.01 -5.94 -3.99
N GLU A 144 9.26 -5.29 -3.11
CA GLU A 144 9.78 -4.72 -1.87
C GLU A 144 9.03 -5.35 -0.71
N VAL A 145 9.78 -5.76 0.32
CA VAL A 145 9.24 -6.49 1.45
C VAL A 145 9.56 -5.76 2.75
N PHE A 146 8.54 -5.55 3.57
CA PHE A 146 8.65 -4.89 4.87
C PHE A 146 8.04 -5.78 5.94
N HIS A 147 8.73 -5.95 7.06
CA HIS A 147 8.25 -6.72 8.21
C HIS A 147 8.20 -5.83 9.45
N PHE A 148 7.03 -5.78 10.09
CA PHE A 148 6.81 -4.99 11.30
C PHE A 148 6.39 -5.90 12.45
N THR A 149 7.20 -5.99 13.49
CA THR A 149 6.83 -6.65 14.74
C THR A 149 6.08 -5.66 15.62
N SER A 150 4.92 -6.04 16.16
CA SER A 150 4.28 -5.25 17.21
C SER A 150 5.25 -5.15 18.39
N PRO A 151 5.70 -3.95 18.81
CA PRO A 151 6.47 -3.84 20.03
C PRO A 151 5.56 -4.31 21.19
N THR A 152 5.95 -5.41 21.83
CA THR A 152 5.40 -5.83 23.12
C THR A 152 5.55 -4.65 24.08
N SER A 153 4.44 -3.99 24.44
CA SER A 153 4.25 -3.05 25.55
C SER A 153 5.47 -2.22 26.01
N ALA A 154 5.42 -0.90 25.74
CA ALA A 154 6.17 0.16 26.42
C ALA A 154 7.69 0.03 26.45
N VAL A 155 8.36 0.56 25.42
CA VAL A 155 9.73 1.06 25.54
C VAL A 155 9.66 2.57 25.32
N PRO A 156 10.03 3.43 26.30
CA PRO A 156 10.17 4.87 26.04
C PRO A 156 11.20 5.09 24.93
N PRO A 157 11.11 6.18 24.15
CA PRO A 157 11.93 6.35 22.96
C PRO A 157 13.42 6.44 23.33
N THR A 158 14.12 5.31 23.25
CA THR A 158 15.57 5.26 23.35
C THR A 158 16.14 5.61 21.98
N THR A 159 16.55 6.86 21.87
CA THR A 159 17.64 7.41 21.06
C THR A 159 18.00 6.63 19.80
N ILE A 160 17.60 7.19 18.66
CA ILE A 160 18.22 6.89 17.36
C ILE A 160 19.73 7.07 17.52
N PRO A 161 20.58 6.07 17.20
CA PRO A 161 22.01 6.29 17.17
C PRO A 161 22.30 7.29 16.06
N VAL A 162 22.63 8.52 16.45
CA VAL A 162 23.21 9.53 15.57
C VAL A 162 24.50 8.94 15.01
N SER A 163 24.62 8.85 13.69
CA SER A 163 25.89 8.53 13.03
C SER A 163 26.99 9.45 13.56
N PRO A 164 28.24 8.96 13.72
CA PRO A 164 29.33 9.78 14.21
C PRO A 164 29.52 10.98 13.28
N GLU A 165 29.46 12.17 13.86
CA GLU A 165 29.72 13.43 13.19
C GLU A 165 31.09 13.36 12.50
N THR A 166 31.10 13.70 11.21
CA THR A 166 32.33 13.91 10.45
C THR A 166 33.16 14.99 11.14
N PRO A 167 34.48 14.79 11.40
CA PRO A 167 35.28 15.77 12.11
C PRO A 167 35.35 17.09 11.32
N PRO A 168 35.32 18.26 12.00
CA PRO A 168 35.37 19.54 11.32
C PRO A 168 36.70 19.73 10.60
N CYS A 169 36.58 20.09 9.32
CA CYS A 169 37.69 20.54 8.50
C CYS A 169 38.24 21.87 9.05
N GLY A 170 39.53 21.90 9.38
CA GLY A 170 40.30 23.15 9.48
C GLY A 170 40.55 23.69 10.87
N SER A 171 41.69 23.32 11.46
CA SER A 171 42.50 24.28 12.22
C SER A 171 43.96 24.16 11.79
N THR A 172 44.50 25.29 11.35
CA THR A 172 45.85 25.51 10.84
C THR A 172 46.94 25.16 11.87
N PRO A 173 48.09 24.59 11.46
CA PRO A 173 49.24 24.46 12.34
C PRO A 173 49.94 25.83 12.46
N THR A 174 50.02 26.36 13.67
CA THR A 174 50.99 27.43 13.99
C THR A 174 52.29 26.76 14.37
N ALA A 175 53.33 27.09 13.63
CA ALA A 175 54.71 26.72 13.89
C ALA A 175 55.24 27.45 15.13
N ILE A 176 55.82 26.70 16.08
CA ILE A 176 57.12 26.92 16.75
C ILE A 176 57.47 25.69 17.58
#